data_AF-C9RJW7-F1
#
_entry.id   AF-C9RJW7-F1
#
_cell.length_a   1.000
_cell.length_b   1.000
_cell.length_c   1.000
_cell.angle_alpha   90.00
_cell.angle_beta   90.00
_cell.angle_gamma   90.00
#
_symmetry.space_group_name_H-M   'P 1'
#
loop_
_entity.id
_entity.type
_entity.pdbx_description
1 polymer ?
#
loop_
_entity_poly.entity_id
_entity_poly.type
_entity_poly.pdbx_seq_one_letter_code
_entity_poly.pdbx_strand_id
1 'polypeptide(L)'
;MLYKHWKKFFLSVLALFWSGCENEDDAVASYGCFPTQCYNTTATNDLGEVFDIIECDDGYKYLRQSGIYYEHPELQEKLPEGVEAITPPAGSCGASNCTNKGPDYCYKESKKTLEGTTQEYEVCVPSIDCPEKH
;
A
#
# COMPACT_ATOMS: atom_id res chain seq x y z
N MET A 1 -72.16 -28.17 -9.72
CA MET A 1 -71.06 -27.93 -10.68
C MET A 1 -70.20 -26.78 -10.13
N LEU A 2 -69.22 -27.13 -9.29
CA LEU A 2 -68.40 -26.23 -8.45
C LEU A 2 -66.94 -26.28 -8.92
N TYR A 3 -66.70 -25.95 -10.19
CA TYR A 3 -65.37 -25.92 -10.79
C TYR A 3 -65.20 -24.65 -11.62
N LYS A 4 -64.97 -23.54 -10.92
CA LYS A 4 -64.27 -22.38 -11.47
C LYS A 4 -63.58 -21.62 -10.32
N HIS A 5 -62.90 -22.42 -9.52
CA HIS A 5 -61.94 -22.00 -8.51
C HIS A 5 -60.74 -21.29 -9.17
N TRP A 6 -60.07 -20.50 -8.34
CA TRP A 6 -58.61 -20.40 -8.34
C TRP A 6 -57.93 -19.77 -9.56
N LYS A 7 -58.00 -18.45 -9.65
CA LYS A 7 -56.83 -17.73 -10.19
C LYS A 7 -56.55 -16.38 -9.55
N LYS A 8 -57.46 -15.87 -8.74
CA LYS A 8 -57.35 -14.51 -8.17
C LYS A 8 -57.12 -14.47 -6.66
N PHE A 9 -56.93 -15.63 -6.01
CA PHE A 9 -56.69 -15.73 -4.56
C PHE A 9 -55.26 -16.19 -4.20
N PHE A 10 -54.31 -16.07 -5.12
CA PHE A 10 -52.90 -16.45 -4.92
C PHE A 10 -51.93 -15.26 -4.94
N LEU A 11 -52.43 -14.04 -4.75
CA LEU A 11 -51.62 -12.80 -4.80
C LEU A 11 -51.75 -11.97 -3.51
N SER A 12 -51.81 -12.63 -2.35
CA SER A 12 -51.67 -11.92 -1.05
C SER A 12 -50.87 -12.65 0.03
N VAL A 13 -50.09 -13.69 -0.30
CA VAL A 13 -49.24 -14.43 0.67
C VAL A 13 -47.76 -14.44 0.25
N LEU A 14 -47.25 -13.31 -0.22
CA LEU A 14 -45.80 -13.04 -0.30
C LEU A 14 -45.46 -11.74 0.43
N ALA A 15 -46.22 -11.43 1.49
CA ALA A 15 -45.67 -10.66 2.57
C ALA A 15 -44.56 -11.49 3.21
N LEU A 16 -43.38 -10.88 3.26
CA LEU A 16 -42.47 -10.95 4.40
C LEU A 16 -42.00 -12.36 4.72
N PHE A 17 -40.86 -12.76 4.18
CA PHE A 17 -39.78 -13.50 4.86
C PHE A 17 -38.73 -13.80 3.79
N TRP A 18 -37.46 -13.85 4.20
CA TRP A 18 -36.23 -13.63 3.42
C TRP A 18 -35.88 -12.14 3.35
N SER A 19 -35.53 -11.51 4.48
CA SER A 19 -34.13 -11.41 4.95
C SER A 19 -33.19 -11.13 3.76
N GLY A 20 -32.79 -9.89 3.53
CA GLY A 20 -31.91 -9.22 4.48
C GLY A 20 -30.60 -9.99 4.55
N CYS A 21 -29.83 -9.92 3.46
CA CYS A 21 -28.39 -10.15 3.35
C CYS A 21 -28.07 -10.11 1.85
N GLU A 22 -28.01 -8.90 1.29
CA GLU A 22 -26.96 -8.66 0.30
C GLU A 22 -26.06 -7.67 1.04
N ASN A 23 -25.28 -8.21 1.98
CA ASN A 23 -23.97 -7.62 2.15
C ASN A 23 -23.40 -7.66 0.75
N GLU A 24 -23.19 -6.50 0.16
CA GLU A 24 -21.99 -6.28 -0.62
C GLU A 24 -20.86 -6.67 0.33
N ASP A 25 -20.63 -7.99 0.46
CA ASP A 25 -19.32 -8.50 0.69
C ASP A 25 -18.59 -7.92 -0.50
N ASP A 26 -17.98 -6.76 -0.27
CA ASP A 26 -16.65 -6.46 -0.75
C ASP A 26 -15.87 -7.76 -0.53
N ALA A 27 -16.07 -8.69 -1.46
CA ALA A 27 -15.04 -9.56 -1.93
C ALA A 27 -13.98 -8.55 -2.32
N VAL A 28 -13.14 -8.22 -1.33
CA VAL A 28 -11.77 -7.81 -1.55
C VAL A 28 -11.24 -8.97 -2.37
N ALA A 29 -11.50 -8.89 -3.67
CA ALA A 29 -10.77 -9.59 -4.68
C ALA A 29 -9.36 -9.19 -4.32
N SER A 30 -8.68 -10.10 -3.63
CA SER A 30 -7.25 -10.05 -3.45
C SER A 30 -6.74 -10.28 -4.88
N TYR A 31 -6.85 -9.24 -5.70
CA TYR A 31 -6.14 -9.13 -6.94
C TYR A 31 -4.70 -9.22 -6.48
N GLY A 32 -4.11 -10.39 -6.69
CA GLY A 32 -2.72 -10.63 -6.34
C GLY A 32 -1.89 -9.47 -6.85
N CYS A 33 -0.91 -9.06 -6.06
CA CYS A 33 -0.06 -7.93 -6.40
C CYS A 33 0.56 -8.15 -7.78
N PHE A 34 0.35 -7.21 -8.70
CA PHE A 34 0.89 -7.28 -10.05
C PHE A 34 2.39 -6.98 -10.00
N PRO A 35 3.24 -7.74 -10.72
CA PRO A 35 4.67 -7.47 -10.77
C PRO A 35 4.91 -6.15 -11.51
N THR A 36 5.34 -5.15 -10.76
CA THR A 36 5.72 -3.83 -11.25
C THR A 36 7.22 -3.78 -11.51
N GLN A 37 7.60 -3.18 -12.64
CA GLN A 37 8.99 -2.82 -12.92
C GLN A 37 9.24 -1.42 -12.38
N CYS A 38 10.40 -1.22 -11.76
CA CYS A 38 10.83 0.09 -11.29
C CYS A 38 12.23 0.41 -11.80
N TYR A 39 12.54 1.70 -11.84
CA TYR A 39 13.77 2.21 -12.43
C TYR A 39 14.37 3.30 -11.58
N ASN A 40 15.70 3.31 -11.52
CA ASN A 40 16.43 4.44 -10.93
C ASN A 40 16.19 5.69 -11.78
N THR A 41 15.94 6.80 -11.10
CA THR A 41 15.83 8.13 -11.71
C THR A 41 16.09 9.19 -10.65
N THR A 42 15.86 10.45 -11.01
CA THR A 42 15.95 11.59 -10.09
C THR A 42 14.67 12.41 -10.11
N ALA A 43 14.32 13.00 -8.97
CA ALA A 43 13.27 13.99 -8.87
C ALA A 43 13.81 15.28 -8.24
N THR A 44 13.18 16.40 -8.55
CA THR A 44 13.56 17.71 -8.02
C THR A 44 12.37 18.30 -7.27
N ASN A 45 12.59 18.82 -6.07
CA ASN A 45 11.56 19.53 -5.32
C ASN A 45 11.44 20.99 -5.77
N ASP A 46 10.46 21.72 -5.22
CA ASP A 46 10.22 23.13 -5.55
C ASP A 46 11.38 24.07 -5.17
N LEU A 47 12.28 23.61 -4.28
CA LEU A 47 13.47 24.34 -3.87
C LEU A 47 14.67 24.10 -4.81
N GLY A 48 14.52 23.23 -5.81
CA GLY A 48 15.59 22.86 -6.74
C GLY A 48 16.54 21.79 -6.22
N GLU A 49 16.24 21.15 -5.09
CA GLU A 49 17.03 20.05 -4.54
C GLU A 49 16.75 18.76 -5.34
N VAL A 50 17.79 18.03 -5.71
CA VAL A 50 17.71 16.81 -6.51
C VAL A 50 17.83 15.59 -5.61
N PHE A 51 16.93 14.62 -5.79
CA PHE A 51 16.83 13.40 -5.00
C PHE A 51 16.97 12.19 -5.91
N ASP A 52 17.78 11.21 -5.48
CA ASP A 52 17.82 9.89 -6.10
C ASP A 52 16.56 9.11 -5.70
N ILE A 53 15.75 8.77 -6.70
CA ILE A 53 14.48 8.08 -6.50
C ILE A 53 14.39 6.83 -7.37
N ILE A 54 13.34 6.07 -7.11
CA ILE A 54 12.90 4.93 -7.87
C ILE A 54 11.50 5.28 -8.39
N GLU A 55 11.30 5.18 -9.69
CA GLU A 55 9.99 5.37 -10.32
C GLU A 55 9.51 4.03 -10.91
N CYS A 56 8.28 3.66 -10.58
CA CYS A 56 7.67 2.40 -10.96
C CYS A 56 6.62 2.58 -12.08
N ASP A 57 6.39 1.53 -12.87
CA ASP A 57 5.45 1.56 -14.01
C ASP A 57 3.99 1.81 -13.60
N ASP A 58 3.65 1.55 -12.34
CA ASP A 58 2.34 1.86 -11.74
C ASP A 58 2.20 3.31 -11.27
N GLY A 59 3.24 4.13 -11.47
CA GLY A 59 3.26 5.56 -11.18
C GLY A 59 3.74 5.91 -9.77
N TYR A 60 4.02 4.93 -8.91
CA TYR A 60 4.59 5.20 -7.59
C TYR A 60 6.06 5.61 -7.68
N LYS A 61 6.46 6.48 -6.76
CA LYS A 61 7.83 6.99 -6.65
C LYS A 61 8.32 6.87 -5.22
N TYR A 62 9.54 6.39 -5.07
CA TYR A 62 10.13 6.10 -3.77
C TYR A 62 11.53 6.67 -3.67
N LEU A 63 11.96 7.06 -2.47
CA LEU A 63 13.37 7.37 -2.23
C LEU A 63 14.23 6.12 -2.34
N ARG A 64 15.35 6.21 -3.04
CA ARG A 64 16.30 5.10 -3.12
C ARG A 64 16.99 4.83 -1.77
N GLN A 65 17.12 5.87 -0.94
CA GLN A 65 17.68 5.82 0.41
C GLN A 65 16.71 6.46 1.41
N SER A 66 15.83 5.64 1.94
CA SER A 66 14.76 6.04 2.85
C SER A 66 15.22 6.39 4.26
N GLY A 67 16.36 5.84 4.68
CA GLY A 67 16.79 5.80 6.08
C GLY A 67 16.76 7.13 6.83
N ILE A 68 17.42 8.16 6.29
CA ILE A 68 17.53 9.48 6.94
C ILE A 68 16.16 10.14 7.16
N TYR A 69 15.15 9.81 6.36
CA TYR A 69 13.81 10.39 6.44
C TYR A 69 12.92 9.75 7.52
N TYR A 70 13.37 8.65 8.12
CA TYR A 70 12.72 8.04 9.29
C TYR A 70 13.18 8.67 10.61
N GLU A 71 14.47 8.99 10.72
CA GLU A 71 15.02 9.65 11.92
C GLU A 71 14.68 11.15 11.96
N HIS A 72 14.49 11.74 10.78
CA HIS A 72 14.23 13.16 10.60
C HIS A 72 12.91 13.37 9.86
N PRO A 73 11.75 13.23 10.53
CA PRO A 73 10.45 13.44 9.91
C PRO A 73 10.29 14.85 9.31
N GLU A 74 11.03 15.85 9.81
CA GLU A 74 11.09 17.21 9.24
C GLU A 74 11.65 17.25 7.81
N LEU A 75 12.40 16.23 7.38
CA LEU A 75 12.90 16.14 6.00
C LEU A 75 11.82 15.63 5.03
N GLN A 76 10.74 15.03 5.53
CA GLN A 76 9.65 14.55 4.67
C GLN A 76 8.95 15.70 3.94
N GLU A 77 8.87 16.88 4.57
CA GLU A 77 8.30 18.09 3.95
C GLU A 77 9.13 18.60 2.76
N LYS A 78 10.39 18.16 2.63
CA LYS A 78 11.28 18.55 1.53
C LYS A 78 11.22 17.60 0.35
N LEU A 79 10.53 16.46 0.47
CA LEU A 79 10.47 15.48 -0.60
C LEU A 79 9.77 16.07 -1.83
N PRO A 80 10.20 15.70 -3.04
CA PRO A 80 9.46 16.04 -4.26
C PRO A 80 8.02 15.51 -4.17
N GLU A 81 7.08 16.22 -4.80
CA GLU A 81 5.67 15.83 -4.77
C GLU A 81 5.47 14.39 -5.27
N GLY A 82 4.72 13.60 -4.48
CA GLY A 82 4.41 12.20 -4.81
C GLY A 82 5.56 11.22 -4.60
N VAL A 83 6.70 11.64 -4.03
CA VAL A 83 7.79 10.72 -3.64
C VAL A 83 7.57 10.27 -2.20
N GLU A 84 7.43 8.97 -2.01
CA GLU A 84 7.35 8.36 -0.68
C GLU A 84 8.75 7.99 -0.16
N ALA A 85 8.96 8.12 1.15
CA ALA A 85 10.19 7.64 1.76
C ALA A 85 10.28 6.10 1.76
N ILE A 86 9.15 5.39 1.82
CA ILE A 86 9.13 3.94 2.08
C ILE A 86 9.15 3.16 0.77
N THR A 87 10.21 2.41 0.51
CA THR A 87 10.29 1.53 -0.66
C THR A 87 9.63 0.18 -0.39
N PRO A 88 9.00 -0.45 -1.41
CA PRO A 88 8.63 -1.86 -1.33
C PRO A 88 9.89 -2.75 -1.20
N PRO A 89 9.77 -3.98 -0.67
CA PRO A 89 10.91 -4.89 -0.60
C PRO A 89 11.47 -5.21 -2.00
N ALA A 90 12.79 -5.28 -2.13
CA ALA A 90 13.43 -5.67 -3.38
C ALA A 90 12.98 -7.07 -3.84
N GLY A 91 12.69 -7.23 -5.14
CA GLY A 91 12.19 -8.47 -5.71
C GLY A 91 10.75 -8.82 -5.31
N SER A 92 10.08 -7.96 -4.52
CA SER A 92 8.65 -8.10 -4.29
C SER A 92 7.87 -7.74 -5.55
N CYS A 93 6.58 -8.06 -5.56
CA CYS A 93 5.71 -7.68 -6.66
C CYS A 93 5.73 -6.16 -6.94
N GLY A 94 5.86 -5.29 -5.94
CA GLY A 94 5.92 -3.83 -6.13
C GLY A 94 7.27 -3.30 -6.65
N ALA A 95 8.31 -4.15 -6.72
CA ALA A 95 9.64 -3.80 -7.23
C ALA A 95 10.38 -5.04 -7.73
N SER A 96 9.75 -5.72 -8.69
CA SER A 96 10.12 -7.10 -9.07
C SER A 96 11.49 -7.24 -9.71
N ASN A 97 12.00 -6.17 -10.31
CA ASN A 97 13.30 -6.09 -10.97
C ASN A 97 14.39 -5.42 -10.11
N CYS A 98 14.06 -4.98 -8.89
CA CYS A 98 15.01 -4.33 -8.01
C CYS A 98 15.72 -5.34 -7.10
N THR A 99 16.91 -5.00 -6.66
CA THR A 99 17.74 -5.81 -5.75
C THR A 99 17.99 -5.05 -4.46
N ASN A 100 18.27 -5.77 -3.37
CA ASN A 100 18.72 -5.12 -2.14
C ASN A 100 20.18 -4.68 -2.36
N LYS A 101 20.44 -3.38 -2.18
CA LYS A 101 21.75 -2.76 -2.36
C LYS A 101 22.64 -2.94 -1.14
N GLY A 102 22.04 -2.97 0.03
CA GLY A 102 22.70 -2.97 1.33
C GLY A 102 23.62 -1.75 1.57
N PRO A 103 24.07 -1.55 2.82
CA PRO A 103 23.46 -2.08 4.03
C PRO A 103 22.05 -1.51 4.25
N ASP A 104 21.21 -2.24 4.97
CA ASP A 104 19.93 -1.71 5.44
C ASP A 104 20.19 -0.57 6.42
N TYR A 105 19.33 0.44 6.42
CA TYR A 105 19.41 1.53 7.38
C TYR A 105 18.65 1.14 8.64
N CYS A 106 19.37 1.01 9.75
CA CYS A 106 18.77 0.64 11.03
C CYS A 106 18.71 1.84 11.97
N TYR A 107 17.55 2.09 12.55
CA TYR A 107 17.32 3.14 13.54
C TYR A 107 16.58 2.58 14.76
N LYS A 108 16.68 3.29 15.89
CA LYS A 108 15.99 2.91 17.12
C LYS A 108 14.64 3.59 17.19
N GLU A 109 13.61 2.81 17.49
CA GLU A 109 12.29 3.32 17.79
C GLU A 109 11.90 2.92 19.22
N SER A 110 11.13 3.78 19.89
CA SER A 110 10.66 3.52 21.25
C SER A 110 9.15 3.47 21.27
N LYS A 111 8.57 2.38 21.80
CA LYS A 111 7.14 2.25 22.00
C LYS A 111 6.83 2.10 23.49
N LYS A 112 5.86 2.88 23.97
CA LYS A 112 5.30 2.68 25.31
C LYS A 112 4.34 1.49 25.27
N THR A 113 4.56 0.54 26.17
CA THR A 113 3.62 -0.56 26.41
C THR A 113 2.39 -0.04 27.14
N LEU A 114 1.31 -0.84 27.14
CA LEU A 114 0.09 -0.54 27.91
C LEU A 114 0.36 -0.42 29.42
N GLU A 115 1.44 -1.02 29.91
CA GLU A 115 1.88 -0.98 31.31
C GLU A 115 2.73 0.28 31.64
N GLY A 116 2.99 1.14 30.64
CA GLY A 116 3.77 2.37 30.80
C GLY A 116 5.28 2.19 30.68
N THR A 117 5.77 0.98 30.46
CA THR A 117 7.18 0.68 30.21
C THR A 117 7.57 1.13 28.80
N THR A 118 8.71 1.79 28.64
CA THR A 118 9.26 2.10 27.32
C THR A 118 10.11 0.93 26.85
N GLN A 119 9.77 0.36 25.70
CA GLN A 119 10.60 -0.64 25.02
C GLN A 119 11.25 0.00 23.80
N GLU A 120 12.57 -0.15 23.70
CA GLU A 120 13.33 0.24 22.53
C GLU A 120 13.52 -0.98 21.63
N TYR A 121 13.33 -0.80 20.33
CA TYR A 121 13.63 -1.81 19.32
C TYR A 121 14.35 -1.17 18.14
N GLU A 122 15.14 -1.99 17.45
CA GLU A 122 15.85 -1.59 16.23
C GLU A 122 15.00 -1.96 15.01
N VAL A 123 14.77 -0.99 14.13
CA VAL A 123 14.03 -1.15 12.88
C VAL A 123 15.01 -0.92 11.74
N CYS A 124 15.12 -1.89 10.83
CA CYS A 124 15.95 -1.77 9.64
C CYS A 124 15.07 -1.63 8.40
N VAL A 125 15.35 -0.61 7.59
CA VAL A 125 14.69 -0.37 6.31
C VAL A 125 15.66 -0.68 5.17
N PRO A 126 15.25 -1.46 4.16
CA PRO A 126 16.15 -1.88 3.10
C PRO A 126 16.47 -0.71 2.18
N SER A 127 17.73 -0.64 1.74
CA SER A 127 18.11 0.18 0.59
C SER A 127 17.96 -0.66 -0.66
N ILE A 128 17.12 -0.25 -1.60
CA ILE A 128 16.89 -0.99 -2.85
C ILE A 128 17.57 -0.29 -4.03
N ASP A 129 17.97 -1.08 -5.03
CA ASP A 129 18.54 -0.59 -6.28
C ASP A 129 17.78 -1.20 -7.47
N CYS A 130 17.44 -0.38 -8.45
CA CYS A 130 16.71 -0.81 -9.63
C CYS A 130 17.56 -0.57 -10.89
N PRO A 131 17.22 -1.19 -12.04
CA PRO A 131 17.86 -0.87 -13.31
C PRO A 131 17.68 0.61 -13.68
N GLU A 132 18.61 1.15 -14.47
CA GLU A 132 18.43 2.48 -15.07
C GLU A 132 17.34 2.42 -16.15
N LYS A 133 16.57 3.50 -16.30
CA LYS A 133 15.55 3.61 -17.36
C LYS A 133 16.27 3.87 -18.70
N HIS A 134 16.23 2.90 -19.61
CA HIS A 134 16.81 2.99 -20.96
C HIS A 134 15.87 3.66 -21.96
#